data_AF-A0A8S2G7R3-F1
#
_entry.id   AF-A0A8S2G7R3-F1
#
_cell.length_a   1.000
_cell.length_b   1.000
_cell.length_c   1.000
_cell.angle_alpha   90.00
_cell.angle_beta   90.00
_cell.angle_gamma   90.00
#
_symmetry.space_group_name_H-M   'P 1'
#
loop_
_entity.id
_entity.type
_entity.pdbx_description
1 polymer ?
#
loop_
_entity_poly.entity_id
_entity_poly.type
_entity_poly.pdbx_seq_one_letter_code
_entity_poly.pdbx_strand_id
1 'polypeptide(L)'
;YSLLPALPSAIKMMPDECKIFNFTTMQGPHCSVFFDKIACWPPTRPGIIANQSCPRKFFTSPNVNAYATRLCTNDSKWEERAHYELCIGCDSSSQDSVYI
;
A
#
# COMPACT_ATOMS: atom_id res chain seq x y z
N TYR A 1 23.65 30.69 11.84
CA TYR A 1 24.02 29.54 11.02
C TYR A 1 24.04 28.30 11.89
N SER A 2 22.94 27.55 11.93
CA SER A 2 22.92 26.23 12.55
C SER A 2 21.97 25.34 11.74
N LEU A 3 22.51 24.75 10.67
CA LEU A 3 21.86 23.67 9.92
C LEU A 3 22.03 22.39 10.75
N LEU A 4 21.00 22.05 11.52
CA LEU A 4 20.82 20.67 11.98
C LEU A 4 20.08 19.93 10.86
N PRO A 5 20.60 18.79 10.35
CA PRO A 5 19.82 17.96 9.44
C PRO A 5 18.61 17.46 10.20
N ALA A 6 17.41 17.77 9.69
CA ALA A 6 16.18 17.16 10.14
C ALA A 6 16.31 15.64 9.93
N LEU A 7 16.57 14.90 11.01
CA LEU A 7 16.31 13.48 11.08
C LEU A 7 14.83 13.31 10.73
N PRO A 8 14.47 12.59 9.64
CA PRO A 8 13.08 12.39 9.32
C PRO A 8 12.46 11.52 10.42
N SER A 9 11.64 12.18 11.23
CA SER A 9 10.72 11.58 12.17
C SER A 9 9.96 10.40 11.55
N ALA A 10 9.71 9.38 12.37
CA ALA A 10 8.91 8.19 12.11
C ALA A 10 9.68 6.96 11.58
N ILE A 11 10.27 6.22 12.52
CA ILE A 11 10.17 4.75 12.48
C ILE A 11 8.66 4.45 12.64
N LYS A 12 7.90 4.53 11.54
CA LYS A 12 6.50 4.13 11.51
C LYS A 12 6.51 2.64 11.81
N MET A 13 5.94 2.24 12.96
CA MET A 13 5.79 0.84 13.36
C MET A 13 5.09 0.09 12.23
N MET A 14 5.88 -0.55 11.37
CA MET A 14 5.38 -1.47 10.36
C MET A 14 4.94 -2.72 11.10
N PRO A 15 3.71 -3.20 10.89
CA PRO A 15 3.29 -4.45 11.50
C PRO A 15 4.22 -5.57 11.02
N ASP A 16 4.43 -6.59 11.85
CA ASP A 16 5.36 -7.69 11.57
C ASP A 16 5.05 -8.38 10.23
N GLU A 17 3.77 -8.36 9.82
CA GLU A 17 3.28 -8.85 8.53
C GLU A 17 3.81 -8.06 7.31
N CYS A 18 4.34 -6.85 7.47
CA CYS A 18 5.02 -6.13 6.39
C CYS A 18 6.53 -6.41 6.32
N LYS A 19 7.10 -7.13 7.30
CA LYS A 19 8.55 -7.44 7.36
C LYS A 19 8.95 -8.60 6.46
N ILE A 20 7.99 -9.34 5.90
CA ILE A 20 8.22 -10.41 4.91
C ILE A 20 8.76 -9.90 3.58
N PHE A 21 8.56 -8.63 3.27
CA PHE A 21 9.30 -8.00 2.19
C PHE A 21 10.75 -7.85 2.66
N ASN A 22 11.57 -8.86 2.37
CA ASN A 22 13.01 -8.77 2.52
C ASN A 22 13.42 -7.44 1.90
N PHE A 23 13.95 -6.53 2.71
CA PHE A 23 14.50 -5.25 2.29
C PHE A 23 15.77 -5.43 1.43
N THR A 24 15.85 -6.51 0.65
CA THR A 24 16.84 -6.69 -0.41
C THR A 24 16.82 -5.44 -1.25
N THR A 25 17.88 -4.67 -1.07
CA THR A 25 18.01 -3.27 -1.46
C THR A 25 17.61 -3.11 -2.92
N MET A 26 16.41 -2.60 -3.17
CA MET A 26 16.10 -2.14 -4.52
C MET A 26 17.07 -1.01 -4.83
N GLN A 27 17.95 -1.25 -5.79
CA GLN A 27 18.91 -0.26 -6.25
C GLN A 27 18.18 0.70 -7.19
N GLY A 28 18.07 1.97 -6.78
CA GLY A 28 17.44 3.03 -7.56
C GLY A 28 16.19 3.63 -6.90
N PRO A 29 15.55 4.62 -7.55
CA PRO A 29 14.32 5.24 -7.05
C PRO A 29 13.21 4.19 -6.94
N HIS A 30 12.52 4.15 -5.80
CA HIS A 30 11.41 3.23 -5.53
C HIS A 30 10.52 3.77 -4.42
N CYS A 31 9.24 3.39 -4.44
CA CYS A 31 8.37 3.58 -3.29
C CYS A 31 8.78 2.61 -2.18
N SER A 32 8.98 3.13 -0.96
CA SER A 32 9.31 2.35 0.22
C SER A 32 8.16 1.44 0.64
N VAL A 33 8.46 0.41 1.45
CA VAL A 33 7.41 -0.41 2.06
C VAL A 33 6.45 0.47 2.85
N PHE A 34 5.14 0.31 2.65
CA PHE A 34 4.14 1.14 3.31
C PHE A 34 2.97 0.32 3.81
N PHE A 35 2.49 0.63 5.01
CA PHE A 35 1.24 0.08 5.54
C PHE A 35 0.20 1.19 5.62
N ASP A 36 -0.95 0.95 5.00
CA ASP A 36 -2.10 1.87 4.96
C ASP A 36 -3.20 1.51 5.97
N LYS A 37 -2.89 0.64 6.95
CA LYS A 37 -3.84 0.06 7.92
C LYS A 37 -4.71 -1.08 7.38
N ILE A 38 -4.65 -1.37 6.08
CA ILE A 38 -5.44 -2.43 5.44
C ILE A 38 -4.49 -3.48 4.83
N ALA A 39 -3.53 -3.06 4.01
CA ALA A 39 -2.57 -3.93 3.34
C ALA A 39 -1.13 -3.40 3.45
N CYS A 40 -0.19 -4.33 3.44
CA CYS A 40 1.23 -4.04 3.31
C CYS A 40 1.59 -3.90 1.84
N TRP A 41 2.08 -2.73 1.44
CA TRP A 41 2.53 -2.44 0.09
C TRP A 41 4.02 -2.75 -0.06
N PRO A 42 4.39 -3.66 -0.98
CA PRO A 42 5.79 -4.01 -1.22
C PRO A 42 6.55 -2.82 -1.79
N PRO A 43 7.89 -2.79 -1.64
CA PRO A 43 8.66 -1.74 -2.27
C PRO A 43 8.50 -1.90 -3.79
N THR A 44 8.15 -0.82 -4.48
CA THR A 44 7.74 -0.86 -5.90
C THR A 44 8.44 0.20 -6.72
N ARG A 45 8.76 -0.09 -7.98
CA ARG A 45 9.42 0.87 -8.87
C ARG A 45 8.48 2.03 -9.26
N PRO A 46 9.02 3.22 -9.54
CA PRO A 46 8.23 4.37 -9.98
C PRO A 46 7.50 4.06 -11.29
N GLY A 47 6.25 4.51 -11.38
CA GLY A 47 5.38 4.28 -12.53
C GLY A 47 4.75 2.89 -12.58
N ILE A 48 4.94 2.05 -11.55
CA ILE A 48 4.37 0.69 -11.49
C ILE A 48 3.25 0.63 -10.45
N ILE A 49 2.22 -0.14 -10.79
CA ILE A 49 1.13 -0.48 -9.88
C ILE A 49 1.53 -1.71 -9.08
N ALA A 50 1.60 -1.56 -7.75
CA ALA A 50 1.72 -2.66 -6.82
C ALA A 50 0.36 -3.35 -6.67
N ASN A 51 0.36 -4.67 -6.59
CA ASN A 51 -0.83 -5.49 -6.42
C ASN A 51 -0.67 -6.37 -5.18
N GLN A 52 -1.68 -6.37 -4.31
CA GLN A 52 -1.72 -7.16 -3.09
C GLN A 52 -3.03 -7.93 -3.02
N SER A 53 -2.98 -9.17 -2.53
CA SER A 53 -4.19 -9.95 -2.32
C SER A 53 -5.14 -9.26 -1.35
N CYS A 54 -6.45 -9.32 -1.63
CA CYS A 54 -7.45 -8.68 -0.80
C CYS A 54 -7.47 -9.28 0.63
N PRO A 55 -7.23 -8.48 1.68
CA PRO A 55 -7.15 -8.99 3.04
C PRO A 55 -8.53 -9.34 3.59
N ARG A 56 -8.81 -10.63 3.76
CA ARG A 56 -10.12 -11.17 4.18
C ARG A 56 -10.67 -10.58 5.48
N LYS A 57 -9.82 -10.10 6.38
CA LYS A 57 -10.22 -9.57 7.69
C LYS A 57 -10.94 -8.22 7.61
N PHE A 58 -10.72 -7.46 6.53
CA PHE A 58 -11.24 -6.08 6.40
C PHE A 58 -12.50 -5.98 5.53
N PHE A 59 -12.91 -7.07 4.86
CA PHE A 59 -14.06 -7.10 3.96
C PHE A 59 -15.04 -8.20 4.38
N THR A 60 -16.33 -7.89 4.43
CA THR A 60 -17.40 -8.84 4.81
C THR A 60 -17.59 -9.96 3.79
N SER A 61 -17.47 -9.63 2.50
CA SER A 61 -17.49 -10.58 1.39
C SER A 61 -16.25 -10.32 0.53
N PRO A 62 -15.06 -10.81 0.93
CA PRO A 62 -13.84 -10.55 0.18
C PRO A 62 -13.85 -11.31 -1.14
N ASN A 63 -13.62 -10.60 -2.25
CA ASN A 63 -13.32 -11.26 -3.52
C ASN A 63 -11.90 -11.82 -3.47
N VAL A 64 -11.78 -13.13 -3.20
CA VAL A 64 -10.47 -13.80 -3.07
C VAL A 64 -9.72 -13.94 -4.38
N ASN A 65 -10.39 -13.71 -5.52
CA ASN A 65 -9.79 -13.72 -6.84
C ASN A 65 -9.34 -12.33 -7.29
N ALA A 66 -9.64 -11.28 -6.51
CA ALA A 66 -9.25 -9.92 -6.78
C ALA A 66 -8.00 -9.49 -6.02
N TYR A 67 -7.47 -8.33 -6.43
CA TYR A 67 -6.29 -7.72 -5.85
C TYR A 67 -6.59 -6.25 -5.54
N ALA A 68 -6.11 -5.80 -4.39
CA ALA A 68 -5.96 -4.39 -4.09
C ALA A 68 -4.78 -3.85 -4.90
N THR A 69 -4.93 -2.68 -5.49
CA THR A 69 -3.86 -2.05 -6.28
C THR A 69 -3.46 -0.71 -5.71
N ARG A 70 -2.17 -0.38 -5.80
CA ARG A 70 -1.67 0.94 -5.45
C ARG A 70 -0.57 1.39 -6.41
N LEU A 71 -0.69 2.58 -6.95
CA LEU A 71 0.28 3.19 -7.84
C LEU A 71 1.46 3.77 -7.05
N CYS A 72 2.66 3.34 -7.44
CA CYS A 72 3.88 4.07 -7.16
C CYS A 72 4.06 5.13 -8.26
N THR A 73 3.96 6.41 -7.90
CA THR A 73 4.12 7.51 -8.87
C THR A 73 5.56 7.57 -9.39
N ASN A 74 5.76 8.31 -10.49
CA ASN A 74 7.09 8.47 -11.08
C ASN A 74 8.08 9.20 -10.14
N ASP A 75 7.56 9.93 -9.14
CA ASP A 75 8.33 10.60 -8.09
C ASP A 75 8.72 9.68 -6.92
N SER A 76 8.56 8.36 -7.07
CA SER A 76 8.81 7.36 -6.02
C SER A 76 7.96 7.59 -4.76
N LYS A 77 6.74 8.09 -4.94
CA LYS A 77 5.77 8.28 -3.86
C LYS A 77 4.56 7.40 -4.11
N TRP A 78 4.03 6.84 -3.03
CA TRP A 78 2.73 6.22 -3.10
C TRP A 78 1.66 7.26 -3.39
N GLU A 79 0.69 6.90 -4.22
CA GLU A 79 -0.55 7.67 -4.31
C GLU A 79 -1.24 7.78 -2.95
N GLU A 80 -2.13 8.76 -2.81
CA GLU A 80 -2.79 9.07 -1.54
C GLU A 80 -3.59 7.88 -1.00
N ARG A 81 -4.32 7.18 -1.87
CA ARG A 81 -5.21 6.06 -1.51
C ARG A 81 -4.94 4.86 -2.39
N ALA A 82 -5.02 3.67 -1.81
CA ALA A 82 -5.02 2.45 -2.59
C ALA A 82 -6.44 2.10 -3.05
N HIS A 83 -6.53 1.39 -4.17
CA HIS A 83 -7.77 0.94 -4.77
C HIS A 83 -8.13 -0.46 -4.26
N TYR A 84 -9.22 -0.53 -3.49
CA TYR A 84 -9.80 -1.77 -2.95
C TYR A 84 -11.16 -2.13 -3.57
N GLU A 85 -11.57 -1.43 -4.63
CA GLU A 85 -12.87 -1.58 -5.30
C GLU A 85 -13.13 -3.03 -5.73
N LEU A 86 -12.08 -3.72 -6.18
CA LEU A 86 -12.17 -5.11 -6.62
C LEU A 86 -12.21 -6.11 -5.45
N CYS A 87 -11.80 -5.69 -4.25
CA CYS A 87 -11.78 -6.55 -3.07
C CYS A 87 -13.16 -6.79 -2.46
N ILE A 88 -14.15 -5.98 -2.85
CA ILE A 88 -15.55 -6.18 -2.47
C ILE A 88 -16.12 -7.21 -3.45
N GLY A 89 -16.44 -8.39 -2.93
CA GLY A 89 -17.16 -9.43 -3.67
C GLY A 89 -18.54 -8.93 -4.09
N CYS A 90 -19.00 -9.40 -5.25
CA CYS A 90 -20.34 -9.12 -5.72
C CYS A 90 -21.38 -9.80 -4.82
N ASP A 91 -21.71 -9.16 -3.70
CA ASP A 91 -23.10 -9.04 -3.32
C ASP A 91 -23.60 -7.80 -4.05
N SER A 92 -24.31 -8.04 -5.15
CA SER A 92 -24.68 -7.06 -6.16
C SER A 92 -25.64 -6.00 -5.60
N SER A 93 -25.20 -5.03 -4.80
CA SER A 93 -26.11 -3.96 -4.35
C SER A 93 -25.54 -2.70 -3.69
N SER A 94 -24.26 -2.35 -3.84
CA SER A 94 -23.82 -0.99 -3.46
C SER A 94 -22.51 -0.56 -4.14
N GLN A 95 -22.65 -0.01 -5.34
CA GLN A 95 -21.80 1.10 -5.77
C GLN A 95 -22.07 2.31 -4.86
N ASP A 96 -21.60 2.27 -3.63
CA ASP A 96 -21.48 3.48 -2.82
C ASP A 96 -20.04 3.59 -2.35
N SER A 97 -19.30 4.40 -3.11
CA SER A 97 -18.20 5.25 -2.67
C SER A 97 -17.81 5.09 -1.20
N VAL A 98 -16.91 4.16 -0.89
CA VAL A 98 -16.31 4.10 0.44
C VAL A 98 -15.23 5.19 0.51
N TYR A 99 -15.62 6.38 0.94
CA TYR A 99 -14.67 7.37 1.47
C TYR A 99 -14.23 6.87 2.85
N ILE A 100 -13.02 6.31 2.92
CA ILE A 100 -12.26 6.11 4.16
C ILE A 100 -11.25 7.24 4.29
#